data_AF-A0A7U5YEP7-F1
#
_entry.id   AF-A0A7U5YEP7-F1
#
_cell.length_a   1.000
_cell.length_b   1.000
_cell.length_c   1.000
_cell.angle_alpha   90.00
_cell.angle_beta   90.00
_cell.angle_gamma   90.00
#
_symmetry.space_group_name_H-M   'P 1'
#
loop_
_entity.id
_entity.type
_entity.pdbx_description
1 polymer ?
#
loop_
_entity_poly.entity_id
_entity_poly.type
_entity_poly.pdbx_seq_one_letter_code
_entity_poly.pdbx_strand_id
1 'polypeptide(L)'
;MTARTQSRTPKYEMTKRDIARSIAREREVLAVEAVARALIEKGIEPQLPLKEFAKRFRNGDLMSVQTDANRGLLPIAKSKKGCNRRVDMIAYITGGVMNFFSLQQG
;
A
#
# COMPACT_ATOMS: atom_id res chain seq x y z
N MET A 1 -31.99 29.44 -39.85
CA MET A 1 -30.62 29.43 -39.29
C MET A 1 -30.63 28.56 -38.05
N THR A 2 -30.06 27.35 -38.11
CA THR A 2 -29.99 26.43 -36.97
C THR A 2 -28.66 26.62 -36.27
N ALA A 3 -28.69 27.21 -35.06
CA ALA A 3 -27.51 27.32 -34.22
C ALA A 3 -27.09 25.91 -33.77
N ARG A 4 -25.98 25.41 -34.32
CA ARG A 4 -25.29 24.22 -33.80
C ARG A 4 -24.72 24.57 -32.44
N THR A 5 -25.38 24.11 -31.38
CA THR A 5 -24.82 24.10 -30.03
C THR A 5 -23.63 23.15 -30.03
N GLN A 6 -22.41 23.69 -30.21
CA GLN A 6 -21.20 22.93 -29.93
C GLN A 6 -21.21 22.58 -28.45
N SER A 7 -21.38 21.29 -28.12
CA SER A 7 -21.15 20.83 -26.76
C SER A 7 -19.67 21.04 -26.45
N ARG A 8 -19.37 22.08 -25.66
CA ARG A 8 -18.07 22.25 -25.03
C ARG A 8 -17.88 21.07 -24.09
N THR A 9 -17.25 20.00 -24.55
CA THR A 9 -16.52 19.12 -23.65
C THR A 9 -15.41 19.99 -23.05
N PRO A 10 -15.39 20.22 -21.72
CA PRO A 10 -14.30 20.97 -21.12
C PRO A 10 -13.00 20.19 -21.39
N LYS A 11 -12.04 20.83 -22.05
CA LYS A 11 -10.66 20.33 -22.09
C LYS A 11 -10.18 20.32 -20.64
N TYR A 12 -10.03 19.14 -20.05
CA TYR A 12 -9.45 19.01 -18.73
C TYR A 12 -7.98 19.43 -18.83
N GLU A 13 -7.67 20.67 -18.50
CA GLU A 13 -6.29 21.13 -18.35
C GLU A 13 -5.73 20.54 -17.07
N MET A 14 -4.69 19.71 -17.21
CA MET A 14 -4.06 19.03 -16.10
C MET A 14 -3.44 20.07 -15.16
N THR A 15 -3.98 20.18 -13.95
CA THR A 15 -3.50 21.18 -12.99
C THR A 15 -2.15 20.74 -12.40
N LYS A 16 -1.37 21.68 -11.83
CA LYS A 16 -0.14 21.34 -11.08
C LYS A 16 -0.38 20.27 -10.00
N ARG A 17 -1.57 20.25 -9.41
CA ARG A 17 -1.98 19.24 -8.42
C ARG A 17 -2.19 17.86 -9.04
N ASP A 18 -2.76 17.80 -10.24
CA ASP A 18 -2.95 16.54 -10.96
C ASP A 18 -1.62 15.94 -11.40
N ILE A 19 -0.67 16.78 -11.85
CA ILE A 19 0.70 16.36 -12.18
C ILE A 19 1.42 15.82 -10.93
N ALA A 20 1.37 16.56 -9.82
CA ALA A 20 1.97 16.11 -8.56
C ALA A 20 1.37 14.78 -8.07
N ARG A 21 0.05 14.60 -8.23
CA ARG A 21 -0.64 13.34 -7.89
C ARG A 21 -0.20 12.19 -8.80
N SER A 22 -0.02 12.43 -10.10
CA SER A 22 0.50 11.43 -11.05
C SER A 22 1.90 10.97 -10.65
N ILE A 23 2.80 11.91 -10.38
CA ILE A 23 4.18 11.62 -9.98
C ILE A 23 4.21 10.85 -8.65
N ALA A 24 3.38 11.25 -7.68
CA ALA A 24 3.28 10.53 -6.40
C ALA A 24 2.80 9.08 -6.60
N ARG A 25 1.81 8.87 -7.48
CA ARG A 25 1.30 7.54 -7.81
C ARG A 25 2.34 6.68 -8.54
N GLU A 26 3.11 7.26 -9.47
CA GLU A 26 4.20 6.56 -10.15
C GLU A 26 5.28 6.10 -9.17
N ARG A 27 5.66 6.95 -8.22
CA ARG A 27 6.60 6.59 -7.14
C ARG A 27 6.05 5.44 -6.27
N GLU A 28 4.75 5.44 -6.01
CA GLU A 28 4.09 4.36 -5.28
C GLU A 28 4.14 3.03 -6.01
N VAL A 29 3.84 3.02 -7.31
CA VAL A 29 3.94 1.81 -8.12
C VAL A 29 5.36 1.26 -8.12
N LEU A 30 6.37 2.14 -8.32
CA LEU A 30 7.78 1.72 -8.30
C LEU A 30 8.20 1.14 -6.95
N ALA A 31 7.76 1.74 -5.83
CA ALA A 31 8.05 1.22 -4.50
C ALA A 31 7.42 -0.16 -4.27
N VAL A 32 6.15 -0.33 -4.64
CA VAL A 32 5.43 -1.61 -4.55
C VAL A 32 6.14 -2.69 -5.38
N GLU A 33 6.51 -2.38 -6.62
CA GLU A 33 7.22 -3.31 -7.49
C GLU A 33 8.59 -3.71 -6.93
N ALA A 34 9.35 -2.74 -6.41
CA ALA A 34 10.65 -3.00 -5.80
C ALA A 34 10.53 -3.92 -4.58
N VAL A 35 9.55 -3.65 -3.69
CA VAL A 35 9.27 -4.52 -2.53
C VAL A 35 8.85 -5.91 -2.98
N ALA A 36 7.96 -6.02 -3.96
CA ALA A 36 7.50 -7.32 -4.46
C ALA A 36 8.66 -8.16 -5.02
N ARG A 37 9.54 -7.55 -5.83
CA ARG A 37 10.75 -8.21 -6.34
C ARG A 37 11.68 -8.66 -5.22
N ALA A 38 11.95 -7.79 -4.25
CA ALA A 38 12.81 -8.12 -3.11
C ALA A 38 12.26 -9.28 -2.27
N LEU A 39 10.94 -9.34 -2.08
CA LEU A 39 10.30 -10.46 -1.37
C LEU A 39 10.46 -11.78 -2.13
N ILE A 40 10.27 -11.77 -3.46
CA ILE A 40 10.46 -12.95 -4.31
C ILE A 40 11.91 -13.44 -4.26
N GLU A 41 12.88 -12.54 -4.43
CA GLU A 41 14.32 -12.86 -4.40
C GLU A 41 14.76 -13.45 -3.05
N LYS A 42 14.15 -13.00 -1.95
CA LYS A 42 14.44 -13.49 -0.59
C LYS A 42 13.61 -14.71 -0.18
N GLY A 43 12.70 -15.19 -1.05
CA GLY A 43 11.80 -16.30 -0.73
C GLY A 43 10.85 -15.99 0.43
N ILE A 44 10.50 -14.71 0.63
CA ILE A 44 9.55 -14.29 1.68
C ILE A 44 8.14 -14.34 1.12
N GLU A 45 7.24 -15.02 1.83
CA GLU A 45 5.84 -15.09 1.44
C GLU A 45 5.19 -13.68 1.45
N PRO A 46 4.45 -13.31 0.40
CA PRO A 46 3.78 -12.01 0.33
C PRO A 46 2.64 -11.87 1.36
N GLN A 47 2.17 -12.98 1.93
CA GLN A 47 1.16 -13.00 2.98
C GLN A 47 1.60 -13.89 4.13
N LEU A 48 1.82 -13.32 5.31
CA LEU A 48 2.27 -14.07 6.49
C LEU A 48 1.15 -14.23 7.53
N PRO A 49 0.92 -15.45 8.07
CA PRO A 49 0.04 -15.62 9.23
C PRO A 49 0.51 -14.77 10.42
N LEU A 50 -0.42 -14.25 11.24
CA LEU A 50 -0.09 -13.41 12.40
C LEU A 50 0.97 -14.05 13.33
N LYS A 51 0.91 -15.37 13.52
CA LYS A 51 1.88 -16.13 14.33
C LYS A 51 3.30 -16.08 13.76
N GLU A 52 3.44 -16.27 12.46
CA GLU A 52 4.76 -16.22 11.79
C GLU A 52 5.27 -14.79 11.68
N PHE A 53 4.37 -13.83 11.45
CA PHE A 53 4.71 -12.41 11.50
C PHE A 53 5.25 -12.00 12.87
N ALA A 54 4.58 -12.41 13.96
CA ALA A 54 5.01 -12.12 15.32
C ALA A 54 6.43 -12.65 15.60
N LYS A 55 6.69 -13.91 15.23
CA LYS A 55 8.02 -14.52 15.38
C LYS A 55 9.11 -13.74 14.64
N ARG A 56 8.84 -13.32 13.40
CA ARG A 56 9.85 -12.68 12.54
C ARG A 56 10.08 -11.20 12.83
N PHE A 57 9.03 -10.45 13.21
CA PHE A 57 9.06 -8.98 13.22
C PHE A 57 8.71 -8.34 14.57
N ARG A 58 8.29 -9.15 15.57
CA ARG A 58 7.85 -8.67 16.89
C ARG A 58 8.37 -9.55 18.03
N ASN A 59 9.52 -10.20 17.85
CA ASN A 59 10.15 -11.06 18.86
C ASN A 59 9.22 -12.15 19.44
N GLY A 60 8.25 -12.62 18.65
CA GLY A 60 7.28 -13.63 19.07
C GLY A 60 6.03 -13.09 19.79
N ASP A 61 5.88 -11.77 19.97
CA ASP A 61 4.70 -11.19 20.63
C ASP A 61 3.45 -11.25 19.75
N LEU A 62 2.74 -12.38 19.86
CA LEU A 62 1.49 -12.60 19.13
C LEU A 62 0.34 -11.72 19.65
N MET A 63 0.33 -11.38 20.94
CA MET A 63 -0.76 -10.62 21.55
C MET A 63 -0.78 -9.17 21.04
N SER A 64 0.39 -8.55 20.95
CA SER A 64 0.51 -7.22 20.32
C SER A 64 0.09 -7.27 18.85
N VAL A 65 0.55 -8.26 18.08
CA VAL A 65 0.20 -8.39 16.66
C VAL A 65 -1.30 -8.56 16.46
N GLN A 66 -1.96 -9.37 17.28
CA GLN A 66 -3.42 -9.53 17.23
C GLN A 66 -4.15 -8.24 17.58
N THR A 67 -3.64 -7.51 18.59
CA THR A 67 -4.20 -6.21 19.00
C THR A 67 -4.10 -5.19 17.87
N ASP A 68 -2.93 -5.08 17.24
CA ASP A 68 -2.70 -4.17 16.11
C ASP A 68 -3.56 -4.55 14.90
N ALA A 69 -3.69 -5.85 14.61
CA ALA A 69 -4.57 -6.34 13.56
C ALA A 69 -6.05 -6.05 13.84
N ASN A 70 -6.50 -6.11 15.10
CA ASN A 70 -7.86 -5.75 15.49
C ASN A 70 -8.11 -4.24 15.40
N ARG A 71 -7.09 -3.43 15.71
CA ARG A 71 -7.15 -1.97 15.64
C ARG A 71 -7.01 -1.41 14.22
N GLY A 72 -6.74 -2.27 13.22
CA GLY A 72 -6.51 -1.85 11.84
C GLY A 72 -5.14 -1.21 11.60
N LEU A 73 -4.18 -1.43 12.51
CA LEU A 73 -2.82 -0.89 12.43
C LEU A 73 -1.87 -1.78 11.61
N LEU A 74 -2.31 -3.01 11.26
CA LEU A 74 -1.60 -3.89 10.35
C LEU A 74 -2.38 -4.03 9.04
N PRO A 75 -1.70 -3.99 7.89
CA PRO A 75 -2.33 -4.27 6.61
C PRO A 75 -2.66 -5.76 6.54
N ILE A 76 -3.93 -6.10 6.75
CA ILE A 76 -4.41 -7.47 6.70
C ILE A 76 -4.88 -7.78 5.28
N ALA A 77 -4.35 -8.85 4.68
CA ALA A 77 -4.81 -9.35 3.40
C ALA A 77 -6.30 -9.71 3.48
N LYS A 78 -7.07 -9.35 2.45
CA LYS A 78 -8.52 -9.63 2.41
C LYS A 78 -8.75 -11.14 2.55
N SER A 79 -9.36 -11.55 3.66
CA SER A 79 -9.77 -12.95 3.89
C SER A 79 -11.28 -13.04 4.10
N LYS A 80 -11.86 -14.20 3.79
CA LYS A 80 -13.24 -14.50 4.19
C LYS A 80 -13.37 -14.43 5.71
N LYS A 81 -14.54 -13.99 6.19
CA LYS A 81 -14.87 -13.91 7.62
C LYS A 81 -14.65 -15.29 8.26
N GLY A 82 -13.82 -15.37 9.29
CA GLY A 82 -13.49 -16.64 9.98
C GLY A 82 -12.22 -17.36 9.47
N CYS A 83 -11.55 -16.88 8.41
CA CYS A 83 -10.25 -17.41 8.02
C CYS A 83 -9.10 -16.81 8.85
N ASN A 84 -8.01 -17.58 8.99
CA ASN A 84 -6.76 -17.13 9.62
C ASN A 84 -6.27 -15.83 8.96
N ARG A 85 -6.24 -14.75 9.72
CA ARG A 85 -5.76 -13.44 9.25
C ARG A 85 -4.29 -13.52 8.88
N ARG A 86 -3.94 -12.86 7.77
CA ARG A 86 -2.57 -12.79 7.25
C ARG A 86 -2.21 -11.33 7.02
N VAL A 87 -0.99 -10.97 7.37
CA VAL A 87 -0.42 -9.65 7.08
C VAL A 87 0.00 -9.64 5.62
N ASP A 88 -0.40 -8.61 4.88
CA ASP A 88 0.11 -8.30 3.55
C ASP A 88 1.50 -7.66 3.70
N MET A 89 2.53 -8.42 3.34
CA MET A 89 3.92 -8.01 3.53
C MET A 89 4.35 -6.94 2.54
N ILE A 90 3.75 -6.91 1.35
CA ILE A 90 4.02 -5.87 0.36
C ILE A 90 3.50 -4.54 0.92
N ALA A 91 2.26 -4.51 1.37
CA ALA A 91 1.68 -3.30 1.98
C ALA A 91 2.43 -2.87 3.24
N TYR A 92 2.80 -3.82 4.11
CA TYR A 92 3.52 -3.54 5.35
C TYR A 92 4.88 -2.88 5.09
N ILE A 93 5.71 -3.47 4.21
CA ILE A 93 7.06 -2.95 3.93
C ILE A 93 6.98 -1.67 3.11
N THR A 94 6.11 -1.60 2.11
CA THR A 94 5.94 -0.39 1.28
C THR A 94 5.51 0.80 2.14
N GLY A 95 4.59 0.61 3.09
CA GLY A 95 4.20 1.65 4.04
C GLY A 95 5.38 2.17 4.87
N GLY A 96 6.27 1.28 5.32
CA GLY A 96 7.50 1.65 6.02
C GLY A 96 8.47 2.45 5.14
N VAL A 97 8.69 2.00 3.90
CA VAL A 97 9.56 2.68 2.92
C VAL A 97 9.03 4.07 2.59
N MET A 98 7.73 4.21 2.36
CA MET A 98 7.10 5.50 2.07
C MET A 98 7.18 6.47 3.24
N ASN A 99 6.95 5.99 4.46
CA ASN A 99 7.10 6.82 5.67
C ASN A 99 8.55 7.27 5.88
N PHE A 100 9.53 6.43 5.56
CA PHE A 100 10.94 6.83 5.63
C PHE A 100 11.25 7.98 4.67
N PHE A 101 10.80 7.88 3.42
CA PHE A 101 11.04 8.92 2.42
C PHE A 101 10.26 10.22 2.66
N SER A 102 9.11 10.17 3.34
CA SER A 102 8.37 11.38 3.72
C SER A 102 9.08 12.13 4.86
N LEU A 103 9.71 11.42 5.81
CA LEU A 103 10.47 12.01 6.90
C LEU A 103 11.77 12.70 6.45
N GLN A 104 12.38 12.26 5.34
CA GLN A 104 13.58 12.88 4.78
C GLN A 104 13.31 14.17 3.98
N GLN A 105 12.05 14.49 3.70
CA GLN A 105 11.63 15.66 2.93
C GLN A 105 11.06 16.80 3.80
N GLY A 106 11.03 16.62 5.13
CA GLY A 106 10.64 17.63 6.12
C GLY A 106 11.86 18.23 6.81
#